data_AF-A0ABD8ALE9-F1
#
_entry.id   AF-A0ABD8ALE9-F1
#
_cell.length_a   1.000
_cell.length_b   1.000
_cell.length_c   1.000
_cell.angle_alpha   90.00
_cell.angle_beta   90.00
_cell.angle_gamma   90.00
#
_symmetry.space_group_name_H-M   'P 1'
#
loop_
_entity.id
_entity.type
_entity.pdbx_description
1 polymer ?
#
loop_
_entity_poly.entity_id
_entity_poly.type
_entity_poly.pdbx_seq_one_letter_code
_entity_poly.pdbx_strand_id
1 'polypeptide(L)'
;MELTSVQTNDDHQKFLIKIHISTISIQSKGNITSELIWLEALVKDTNLVIPVPVRNLQGDLVTKISTDLSENTIMVTIHHWIHESVLQREPTSNETENLALLMAAHLIN
;
A
#
# COMPACT_ATOMS: atom_id res chain seq x y z
N MET A 1 13.31 -3.14 -3.43
CA MET A 1 11.87 -3.19 -3.74
C MET A 1 11.61 -2.08 -4.74
N GLU A 2 11.35 -2.41 -6.00
CA GLU A 2 11.09 -1.43 -7.06
C GLU A 2 9.60 -1.06 -6.99
N LEU A 3 9.29 0.23 -6.81
CA LEU A 3 7.92 0.74 -6.75
C LEU A 3 7.54 1.27 -8.13
N THR A 4 6.65 0.56 -8.85
CA THR A 4 6.23 0.96 -10.19
C THR A 4 4.97 1.83 -10.10
N SER A 5 5.09 3.10 -10.49
CA SER A 5 3.93 3.97 -10.68
C SER A 5 3.31 3.75 -12.06
N VAL A 6 1.99 3.66 -12.13
CA VAL A 6 1.24 3.64 -13.39
C VAL A 6 0.40 4.91 -13.50
N GLN A 7 0.51 5.58 -14.65
CA GLN A 7 -0.31 6.74 -15.01
C GLN A 7 -1.57 6.26 -15.72
N THR A 8 -2.68 6.94 -15.47
CA THR A 8 -3.93 6.71 -16.21
C THR A 8 -4.10 7.74 -17.32
N ASN A 9 -5.12 7.59 -18.16
CA ASN A 9 -5.50 8.60 -19.16
C ASN A 9 -5.96 9.93 -18.53
N ASP A 10 -6.14 9.98 -17.21
CA ASP A 10 -6.24 11.20 -16.43
C ASP A 10 -4.83 11.57 -15.94
N ASP A 11 -4.28 12.66 -16.49
CA ASP A 11 -2.91 13.15 -16.27
C ASP A 11 -2.59 13.46 -14.79
N HIS A 12 -3.62 13.58 -13.94
CA HIS A 12 -3.46 13.92 -12.53
C HIS A 12 -3.51 12.73 -11.57
N GLN A 13 -3.83 11.53 -12.05
CA GLN A 13 -3.91 10.34 -11.20
C GLN A 13 -2.79 9.35 -11.45
N LYS A 14 -1.93 9.23 -10.43
CA LYS A 14 -0.90 8.20 -10.33
C LYS A 14 -1.32 7.14 -9.32
N PHE A 15 -1.06 5.89 -9.68
CA PHE A 15 -1.28 4.75 -8.81
C PHE A 15 0.00 3.96 -8.63
N LEU A 16 0.13 3.35 -7.46
CA LEU A 16 1.15 2.35 -7.19
C LEU A 16 0.54 0.95 -7.39
N ILE A 17 1.18 0.15 -8.24
CA ILE A 17 0.85 -1.27 -8.36
C ILE A 17 1.87 -2.07 -7.54
N LYS A 18 1.38 -2.93 -6.64
CA LYS A 18 2.19 -3.88 -5.90
C LYS A 18 1.89 -5.29 -6.40
N ILE A 19 2.92 -6.00 -6.83
CA ILE A 19 2.86 -7.40 -7.27
C ILE A 19 3.44 -8.26 -6.14
N HIS A 20 2.59 -9.09 -5.55
CA HIS A 20 2.94 -9.98 -4.44
C HIS A 20 3.29 -11.35 -5.02
N ILE A 21 4.59 -11.63 -5.14
CA ILE A 21 5.11 -12.90 -5.63
C ILE A 21 5.37 -13.79 -4.41
N SER A 22 4.45 -14.71 -4.14
CA SER A 22 4.56 -15.65 -3.03
C SER A 22 5.61 -16.73 -3.33
N THR A 23 6.84 -16.55 -2.87
CA THR A 23 7.88 -17.62 -2.88
C THR A 23 7.80 -18.53 -1.65
N ILE A 24 7.10 -18.09 -0.60
CA ILE A 24 6.90 -18.78 0.68
C ILE A 24 5.46 -18.49 1.11
N SER A 25 4.75 -19.49 1.65
CA SER A 25 3.30 -19.53 1.98
C SER A 25 2.74 -18.45 2.94
N ILE A 26 3.47 -17.36 3.19
CA ILE A 26 3.20 -16.32 4.19
C ILE A 26 2.30 -15.20 3.62
N GLN A 27 2.28 -14.99 2.30
CA GLN A 27 1.44 -13.99 1.63
C GLN A 27 0.14 -14.61 1.10
N SER A 28 -0.73 -15.05 2.02
CA SER A 28 -2.09 -15.48 1.65
C SER A 28 -2.95 -14.26 1.25
N LYS A 29 -3.96 -14.47 0.39
CA LYS A 29 -4.93 -13.41 0.04
C LYS A 29 -5.55 -12.79 1.29
N GLY A 30 -5.82 -13.62 2.31
CA GLY A 30 -6.37 -13.17 3.59
C GLY A 30 -5.47 -12.18 4.31
N ASN A 31 -4.17 -12.47 4.41
CA ASN A 31 -3.21 -11.61 5.09
C ASN A 31 -3.11 -10.23 4.40
N ILE A 32 -2.98 -10.22 3.08
CA ILE A 32 -2.92 -8.98 2.30
C ILE A 32 -4.24 -8.20 2.44
N THR A 33 -5.38 -8.88 2.38
CA THR A 33 -6.69 -8.23 2.51
C THR A 33 -6.85 -7.57 3.88
N SER A 34 -6.44 -8.25 4.95
CA SER A 34 -6.50 -7.70 6.31
C SER A 34 -5.64 -6.45 6.48
N GLU A 35 -4.43 -6.43 5.92
CA GLU A 35 -3.56 -5.25 5.90
C GLU A 35 -4.25 -4.07 5.20
N LEU A 36 -4.85 -4.31 4.03
CA LEU A 36 -5.51 -3.25 3.25
C LEU A 36 -6.77 -2.71 3.94
N ILE A 37 -7.55 -3.57 4.62
CA ILE A 37 -8.70 -3.12 5.43
C ILE A 37 -8.24 -2.23 6.58
N TRP A 38 -7.14 -2.58 7.24
CA TRP A 38 -6.56 -1.74 8.29
C TRP A 38 -6.09 -0.38 7.74
N LEU A 39 -5.49 -0.35 6.55
CA LEU A 39 -5.16 0.91 5.88
C LEU A 39 -6.40 1.75 5.53
N GLU A 40 -7.48 1.14 5.04
CA GLU A 40 -8.75 1.86 4.80
C GLU A 40 -9.32 2.46 6.10
N ALA A 41 -9.27 1.73 7.21
CA ALA A 41 -9.70 2.23 8.52
C ALA A 41 -8.83 3.40 9.00
N LEU A 42 -7.51 3.29 8.86
CA LEU A 42 -6.58 4.37 9.20
C LEU A 42 -6.88 5.66 8.44
N VAL A 43 -7.14 5.58 7.14
CA VAL A 43 -7.49 6.75 6.31
C VAL A 43 -8.81 7.37 6.75
N LYS A 44 -9.76 6.54 7.20
CA LYS A 44 -11.08 7.01 7.63
C LYS A 44 -11.04 7.66 9.01
N ASP A 45 -10.26 7.09 9.93
CA ASP A 45 -10.30 7.43 11.35
C ASP A 45 -9.21 8.44 11.74
N THR A 46 -8.26 8.71 10.84
CA THR A 46 -7.14 9.62 11.09
C THR A 46 -6.89 10.55 9.90
N ASN A 47 -6.16 11.65 10.13
CA ASN A 47 -5.69 12.53 9.06
C ASN A 47 -4.30 12.12 8.53
N LEU A 48 -3.92 10.84 8.67
CA LEU A 48 -2.62 10.35 8.23
C LEU A 48 -2.54 10.29 6.70
N VAL A 49 -1.45 10.82 6.16
CA VAL A 49 -1.13 10.69 4.73
C VAL A 49 -0.45 9.34 4.51
N ILE A 50 -1.24 8.34 4.09
CA ILE A 50 -0.78 6.96 3.85
C ILE A 50 -1.26 6.44 2.49
N PRO A 51 -0.67 5.35 1.95
CA PRO A 51 -1.11 4.80 0.67
C PRO A 51 -2.51 4.23 0.81
N VAL A 52 -3.49 4.85 0.15
CA VAL A 52 -4.88 4.42 0.21
C VAL A 52 -5.11 3.28 -0.78
N PRO A 53 -5.52 2.08 -0.32
CA PRO A 53 -5.86 0.97 -1.22
C PRO A 53 -7.01 1.31 -2.16
N VAL A 54 -6.97 0.76 -3.37
CA VAL A 54 -8.04 0.92 -4.37
C VAL A 54 -8.74 -0.41 -4.58
N ARG A 55 -10.06 -0.40 -4.47
CA ARG A 55 -10.91 -1.56 -4.78
C ARG A 55 -11.01 -1.74 -6.29
N ASN A 56 -10.95 -2.99 -6.74
CA ASN A 56 -11.14 -3.33 -8.14
C ASN A 56 -12.63 -3.21 -8.54
N LEU A 57 -12.93 -3.48 -9.82
CA LEU A 57 -14.29 -3.40 -10.36
C LEU A 57 -15.28 -4.38 -9.70
N GLN A 58 -14.79 -5.41 -8.99
CA GLN A 58 -15.59 -6.36 -8.24
C GLN A 58 -15.78 -5.94 -6.77
N GLY A 59 -15.20 -4.82 -6.36
CA GLY A 59 -15.22 -4.34 -4.97
C GLY A 59 -14.16 -4.97 -4.06
N ASP A 60 -13.28 -5.83 -4.60
CA ASP A 60 -12.21 -6.51 -3.87
C ASP A 60 -10.94 -5.63 -3.79
N LEU A 61 -10.22 -5.73 -2.68
CA LEU A 61 -8.92 -5.04 -2.47
C LEU A 61 -7.72 -5.78 -3.09
N VAL A 62 -7.87 -7.07 -3.37
CA VAL A 62 -6.81 -7.93 -3.90
C VAL A 62 -7.29 -8.60 -5.18
N THR A 63 -6.58 -8.38 -6.27
CA THR A 63 -6.83 -9.05 -7.55
C THR A 63 -5.93 -10.26 -7.69
N LYS A 64 -6.53 -11.41 -8.01
CA LYS A 64 -5.85 -12.68 -8.23
C LYS A 64 -5.65 -12.89 -9.73
N ILE A 65 -4.40 -13.00 -10.19
CA ILE A 65 -4.05 -13.24 -11.58
C ILE A 65 -3.43 -14.64 -11.69
N SER A 66 -4.05 -15.50 -12.49
CA SER A 66 -3.49 -16.81 -12.86
C SER A 66 -2.55 -16.63 -14.05
N THR A 67 -1.40 -17.30 -14.05
CA THR A 67 -0.48 -17.32 -15.20
C THR A 67 -0.41 -18.71 -15.79
N ASP A 68 -0.39 -18.82 -17.11
CA ASP A 68 -0.35 -20.12 -17.80
C ASP A 68 1.01 -20.83 -17.65
N LEU A 69 2.05 -20.09 -17.24
CA LEU A 69 3.44 -20.55 -17.20
C LEU A 69 3.83 -21.22 -15.87
N SER A 70 2.98 -21.13 -14.84
CA SER A 70 3.18 -21.84 -13.56
C SER A 70 1.86 -21.94 -12.81
N GLU A 71 1.66 -22.97 -12.00
CA GLU A 71 0.53 -23.03 -11.04
C GLU A 71 0.56 -21.88 -10.00
N ASN A 72 1.48 -20.93 -10.13
CA ASN A 72 1.58 -19.77 -9.29
C ASN A 72 0.50 -18.76 -9.65
N THR A 73 -0.30 -18.48 -8.64
CA THR A 73 -1.12 -17.28 -8.59
C THR A 73 -0.25 -16.08 -8.25
N ILE A 74 -0.44 -14.98 -8.98
CA ILE A 74 0.06 -13.66 -8.59
C ILE A 74 -1.06 -12.89 -7.91
N MET A 75 -0.77 -12.28 -6.76
CA MET A 75 -1.70 -11.35 -6.12
C MET A 75 -1.26 -9.93 -6.42
N VAL A 76 -2.20 -9.08 -6.81
CA VAL A 76 -1.92 -7.69 -7.20
C VAL A 76 -2.82 -6.76 -6.42
N THR A 77 -2.24 -5.66 -5.94
CA THR A 77 -2.95 -4.60 -5.23
C THR A 77 -2.60 -3.25 -5.80
N ILE A 78 -3.54 -2.32 -5.76
CA ILE A 78 -3.40 -0.95 -6.27
C ILE A 78 -3.58 0.01 -5.11
N HIS A 79 -2.76 1.05 -5.06
CA HIS A 79 -2.88 2.14 -4.08
C HIS A 79 -2.81 3.49 -4.79
N HIS A 80 -3.42 4.51 -4.21
CA HIS A 80 -3.16 5.89 -4.60
C HIS A 80 -1.69 6.25 -4.35
N TRP A 81 -1.09 6.97 -5.30
CA TRP A 81 0.28 7.46 -5.15
C TRP A 81 0.34 8.61 -4.14
N ILE A 82 1.27 8.55 -3.19
CA ILE A 82 1.57 9.68 -2.30
C ILE A 82 2.53 10.61 -3.04
N HIS A 83 2.13 11.87 -3.21
CA HIS A 83 2.88 12.89 -3.95
C HIS A 83 4.09 13.45 -3.20
N GLU A 84 4.55 12.76 -2.16
CA GLU A 84 5.67 13.23 -1.33
C GLU A 84 6.99 12.60 -1.77
N SER A 85 8.06 13.38 -1.59
CA SER A 85 9.42 12.96 -1.93
C SER A 85 10.06 12.22 -0.77
N VAL A 86 10.77 11.13 -1.08
CA VAL A 86 11.66 10.48 -0.12
C VAL A 86 12.73 11.48 0.33
N LEU A 87 12.96 11.57 1.65
CA LEU A 87 14.04 12.39 2.20
C LEU A 87 15.39 11.88 1.67
N GLN A 88 16.06 12.68 0.85
CA GLN A 88 17.41 12.40 0.32
C GLN A 88 18.51 12.90 1.27
N ARG A 89 18.26 12.80 2.59
CA ARG A 89 19.16 13.20 3.67
C ARG A 89 18.78 12.46 4.95
N GLU A 90 19.64 12.55 5.95
CA GLU A 90 19.27 12.10 7.30
C GLU A 90 18.12 12.96 7.88
N PRO A 91 17.19 12.35 8.64
CA PRO A 91 16.18 13.08 9.39
C PRO A 91 16.82 13.98 10.46
N THR A 92 16.22 15.14 10.69
CA THR A 92 16.55 16.00 11.82
C THR A 92 16.01 15.41 13.14
N SER A 93 16.49 15.90 14.29
CA SER A 93 15.95 15.51 15.59
C SER A 93 14.44 15.76 15.68
N ASN A 94 13.96 16.89 15.19
CA ASN A 94 12.53 17.24 15.18
C ASN A 94 11.70 16.28 14.29
N GLU A 95 12.22 15.86 13.14
CA GLU A 95 11.54 14.85 12.29
C GLU A 95 11.52 13.47 12.95
N THR A 96 12.55 13.15 13.73
CA THR A 96 12.62 11.88 14.48
C THR A 96 11.62 11.89 15.64
N GLU A 97 11.47 13.01 16.34
CA GLU A 97 10.43 13.21 17.37
C GLU A 97 9.03 13.12 16.76
N ASN A 98 8.79 13.75 15.60
CA ASN A 98 7.52 13.64 14.89
C ASN A 98 7.22 12.19 14.46
N LEU A 99 8.21 11.44 13.99
CA LEU A 99 8.06 10.01 13.70
C LEU A 99 7.67 9.22 14.97
N ALA A 100 8.31 9.50 16.12
CA ALA A 100 7.98 8.84 17.38
C ALA A 100 6.53 9.13 17.82
N LEU A 101 6.09 10.39 17.70
CA LEU A 101 4.70 10.78 17.97
C LEU A 101 3.72 10.08 17.02
N LEU A 102 4.07 9.98 15.74
CA LEU A 102 3.26 9.29 14.73
C LEU A 102 3.06 7.81 15.07
N MET A 103 4.14 7.12 15.46
CA MET A 103 4.08 5.72 15.86
C MET A 103 3.29 5.52 17.16
N ALA A 104 3.42 6.44 18.12
CA ALA A 104 2.70 6.38 19.39
C ALA A 104 1.21 6.66 19.25
N ALA A 105 0.81 7.58 18.35
CA ALA A 105 -0.60 7.90 18.10
C ALA A 105 -1.41 6.69 17.62
N HIS A 106 -0.76 5.69 17.02
CA HIS A 106 -1.39 4.43 16.62
C HIS A 106 -1.49 3.38 17.75
N LEU A 107 -0.93 3.64 18.94
CA LEU A 107 -0.98 2.74 20.10
C LEU A 107 -2.10 3.07 21.11
N ILE A 108 -2.88 4.13 20.90
CA ILE A 108 -3.80 4.69 21.91
C ILE A 108 -5.26 4.84 21.41
N ASN A 109 -5.66 4.18 20.31
CA ASN A 109 -7.08 4.11 19.90
C ASN A 109 -7.57 2.68 19.81
#